data_AF-A0A345E844-F1
#
_entry.id   AF-A0A345E844-F1
#
_cell.length_a   1.000
_cell.length_b   1.000
_cell.length_c   1.000
_cell.angle_alpha   90.00
_cell.angle_beta   90.00
_cell.angle_gamma   90.00
#
_symmetry.space_group_name_H-M   'P 1'
#
loop_
_entity.id
_entity.type
_entity.pdbx_description
1 polymer ?
#
loop_
_entity_poly.entity_id
_entity_poly.type
_entity_poly.pdbx_seq_one_letter_code
_entity_poly.pdbx_strand_id
1 'polypeptide(L)'
;MSTNYRRSTHRARRYRGERTVGGCLVYAGDDILDKHLFVHPVSPGGFDWGPDADDDRACQLAIALLAPKFGLEVAVDDYHLFATNFVKRELTGDTWTVRSQDLKADGLRTKFAHREYPENTAPSPSDVDIETADIDGLTYAEEIALARRYDDILWKKGNRRGNLRRLQKIHAGALDPADEPVSKQWIATHLGLTAAAKRALAEKFKTMGELAGWVLYATTLSDLEHIGETTAERLRSRRDVFIRWFGGEEYIPRCDDDQQTLSGQPGR
;
A
#
# COMPACT_ATOMS: atom_id res chain seq x y z
N MET A 1 -3.94 -7.72 -10.98
CA MET A 1 -3.09 -8.74 -10.34
C MET A 1 -3.13 -8.51 -8.83
N SER A 2 -3.48 -9.53 -8.04
CA SER A 2 -3.35 -9.46 -6.58
C SER A 2 -1.86 -9.53 -6.24
N THR A 3 -1.33 -8.51 -5.57
CA THR A 3 0.04 -8.45 -5.02
C THR A 3 0.19 -9.42 -3.85
N ASN A 4 0.08 -10.72 -4.13
CA ASN A 4 0.14 -11.77 -3.12
C ASN A 4 1.40 -12.60 -3.33
N TYR A 5 2.54 -12.03 -2.91
CA TYR A 5 3.83 -12.73 -2.84
C TYR A 5 3.80 -13.97 -1.90
N ARG A 6 2.70 -14.16 -1.13
CA ARG A 6 2.42 -15.40 -0.39
C ARG A 6 2.22 -16.63 -1.28
N ARG A 7 2.02 -16.44 -2.60
CA ARG A 7 2.03 -17.50 -3.64
C ARG A 7 3.31 -17.47 -4.49
N SER A 8 4.39 -16.84 -4.01
CA SER A 8 5.67 -16.86 -4.74
C SER A 8 6.26 -18.27 -4.74
N THR A 9 6.77 -18.68 -5.90
CA THR A 9 7.67 -19.84 -6.06
C THR A 9 8.92 -19.73 -5.19
N HIS A 10 9.22 -18.52 -4.70
CA HIS A 10 10.34 -18.22 -3.80
C HIS A 10 10.09 -18.62 -2.33
N ARG A 11 8.86 -18.99 -1.95
CA ARG A 11 8.58 -19.47 -0.59
C ARG A 11 8.92 -20.95 -0.47
N ALA A 12 10.05 -21.25 0.15
CA ALA A 12 10.47 -22.62 0.40
C ALA A 12 10.43 -23.02 1.88
N ARG A 13 10.42 -24.33 2.14
CA ARG A 13 10.65 -24.87 3.50
C ARG A 13 12.11 -24.75 3.94
N ARG A 14 13.03 -24.70 2.97
CA ARG A 14 14.47 -24.68 3.18
C ARG A 14 15.11 -23.82 2.11
N TYR A 15 16.12 -23.04 2.51
CA TYR A 15 16.99 -22.31 1.62
C TYR A 15 18.42 -22.87 1.73
N ARG A 16 19.14 -22.87 0.62
CA ARG A 16 20.54 -23.32 0.55
C ARG A 16 21.34 -22.33 -0.28
N GLY A 17 22.56 -22.03 0.14
CA GLY A 17 23.52 -21.29 -0.69
C GLY A 17 24.73 -22.16 -1.02
N GLU A 18 25.30 -21.93 -2.20
CA GLU A 18 26.52 -22.54 -2.69
C GLU A 18 27.37 -21.50 -3.44
N ARG A 19 28.62 -21.33 -3.04
CA ARG A 19 29.61 -20.56 -3.79
C ARG A 19 30.14 -21.42 -4.93
N THR A 20 30.03 -20.89 -6.14
CA THR A 20 30.50 -21.55 -7.37
C THR A 20 31.53 -20.66 -8.07
N VAL A 21 32.21 -21.21 -9.08
CA VAL A 21 33.10 -20.43 -9.96
C VAL A 21 32.35 -19.30 -10.66
N GLY A 22 31.04 -19.45 -10.90
CA GLY A 22 30.17 -18.44 -11.50
C GLY A 22 29.55 -17.46 -10.50
N GLY A 23 29.96 -17.48 -9.24
CA GLY A 23 29.41 -16.67 -8.16
C GLY A 23 28.52 -17.46 -7.20
N CYS A 24 27.70 -16.76 -6.42
CA CYS A 24 26.89 -17.34 -5.37
C CYS A 24 25.50 -17.75 -5.90
N LEU A 25 25.18 -19.04 -5.82
CA LEU A 25 23.85 -19.57 -6.12
C LEU A 25 23.08 -19.78 -4.82
N VAL A 26 21.82 -19.37 -4.82
CA VAL A 26 20.90 -19.59 -3.69
C VAL A 26 19.67 -20.31 -4.20
N TYR A 27 19.20 -21.28 -3.43
CA TYR A 27 18.10 -22.15 -3.79
C TYR A 27 16.96 -22.00 -2.77
N ALA A 28 15.73 -21.98 -3.27
CA ALA A 28 14.49 -22.05 -2.51
C ALA A 28 13.85 -23.43 -2.77
N GLY A 29 14.16 -24.40 -1.92
CA GLY A 29 13.86 -25.80 -2.24
C GLY A 29 14.76 -26.29 -3.37
N ASP A 30 14.16 -26.76 -4.45
CA ASP A 30 14.89 -27.27 -5.63
C ASP A 30 15.09 -26.18 -6.71
N ASP A 31 14.44 -25.03 -6.57
CA ASP A 31 14.51 -23.92 -7.52
C ASP A 31 15.61 -22.92 -7.17
N ILE A 32 16.26 -22.35 -8.18
CA ILE A 32 17.19 -21.22 -7.99
C ILE A 32 16.39 -19.97 -7.61
N LEU A 33 16.81 -19.32 -6.53
CA LEU A 33 16.27 -18.05 -6.07
C LEU A 33 16.68 -16.95 -7.05
N ASP A 34 15.69 -16.19 -7.53
CA ASP A 34 15.96 -15.07 -8.43
C ASP A 34 16.66 -13.93 -7.68
N LYS A 35 17.85 -13.56 -8.17
CA LYS A 35 18.62 -12.42 -7.65
C LYS A 35 18.01 -11.07 -8.01
N HIS A 36 17.15 -11.04 -9.03
CA HIS A 36 16.42 -9.85 -9.48
C HIS A 36 15.08 -9.67 -8.77
N LEU A 37 14.91 -10.29 -7.60
CA LEU A 37 13.70 -10.20 -6.80
C LEU A 37 13.21 -8.74 -6.76
N PHE A 38 12.10 -8.45 -7.45
CA PHE A 38 11.59 -7.10 -7.78
C PHE A 38 11.18 -6.25 -6.57
N VAL A 39 11.58 -6.66 -5.37
CA VAL A 39 11.26 -5.98 -4.12
C VAL A 39 12.05 -4.69 -4.01
N HIS A 40 13.38 -4.78 -4.04
CA HIS A 40 14.28 -3.63 -4.01
C HIS A 40 15.65 -4.08 -4.56
N PRO A 41 16.15 -3.51 -5.67
CA PRO A 41 17.39 -3.96 -6.29
C PRO A 41 18.62 -3.30 -5.63
N VAL A 42 19.02 -3.78 -4.45
CA VAL A 42 20.22 -3.29 -3.75
C VAL A 42 21.50 -3.73 -4.47
N SER A 43 21.58 -5.01 -4.84
CA SER A 43 22.65 -5.56 -5.68
C SER A 43 22.06 -6.52 -6.70
N PRO A 44 21.49 -6.01 -7.82
CA PRO A 44 20.95 -6.86 -8.89
C PRO A 44 22.00 -7.79 -9.52
N GLY A 45 23.29 -7.56 -9.25
CA GLY A 45 24.40 -8.40 -9.69
C GLY A 45 24.43 -9.79 -9.06
N GLY A 46 23.90 -9.97 -7.84
CA GLY A 46 23.88 -11.27 -7.16
C GLY A 46 23.88 -11.22 -5.64
N PHE A 47 24.05 -12.40 -5.06
CA PHE A 47 24.08 -12.64 -3.61
C PHE A 47 25.50 -12.79 -3.08
N ASP A 48 25.66 -12.59 -1.78
CA ASP A 48 26.85 -12.97 -1.02
C ASP A 48 26.49 -13.13 0.46
N TRP A 49 27.32 -13.82 1.24
CA TRP A 49 27.07 -14.13 2.65
C TRP A 49 28.34 -14.35 3.47
N GLY A 50 28.22 -14.44 4.79
CA GLY A 50 29.36 -14.60 5.68
C GLY A 50 30.07 -13.28 6.00
N PRO A 51 31.10 -13.33 6.85
CA PRO A 51 31.63 -12.14 7.53
C PRO A 51 32.20 -11.11 6.56
N ASP A 52 32.79 -11.59 5.45
CA ASP A 52 33.48 -10.78 4.45
C ASP A 52 32.61 -10.44 3.24
N ALA A 53 31.31 -10.78 3.26
CA ALA A 53 30.42 -10.46 2.15
C ALA A 53 30.33 -8.96 1.92
N ASP A 54 30.20 -8.58 0.65
CA ASP A 54 29.80 -7.23 0.28
C ASP A 54 28.42 -6.88 0.89
N ASP A 55 28.27 -5.67 1.43
CA ASP A 55 27.06 -5.25 2.14
C ASP A 55 25.83 -5.27 1.23
N ASP A 56 25.96 -4.79 -0.01
CA ASP A 56 24.84 -4.71 -0.95
C ASP A 56 24.38 -6.11 -1.38
N ARG A 57 25.34 -7.03 -1.62
CA ARG A 57 25.04 -8.43 -1.93
C ARG A 57 24.43 -9.20 -0.77
N ALA A 58 24.89 -8.95 0.46
CA ALA A 58 24.30 -9.51 1.67
C ALA A 58 22.87 -8.96 1.89
N CYS A 59 22.65 -7.68 1.62
CA CYS A 59 21.34 -7.03 1.63
C CYS A 59 20.40 -7.62 0.58
N GLN A 60 20.87 -7.86 -0.64
CA GLN A 60 20.09 -8.51 -1.69
C GLN A 60 19.62 -9.90 -1.25
N LEU A 61 20.49 -10.68 -0.61
CA LEU A 61 20.12 -11.99 -0.06
C LEU A 61 19.13 -11.85 1.11
N ALA A 62 19.32 -10.86 1.98
CA ALA A 62 18.39 -10.58 3.08
C ALA A 62 16.97 -10.28 2.58
N ILE A 63 16.82 -9.44 1.55
CA ILE A 63 15.53 -9.16 0.91
C ILE A 63 14.88 -10.46 0.41
N ALA A 64 15.66 -11.28 -0.28
CA ALA A 64 15.18 -12.51 -0.90
C ALA A 64 14.77 -13.60 0.11
N LEU A 65 15.34 -13.58 1.33
CA LEU A 65 14.94 -14.46 2.43
C LEU A 65 13.76 -13.90 3.24
N LEU A 66 13.71 -12.58 3.45
CA LEU A 66 12.67 -11.94 4.26
C LEU A 66 11.33 -11.87 3.52
N ALA A 67 11.31 -11.46 2.25
CA ALA A 67 10.09 -11.17 1.52
C ALA A 67 9.11 -12.37 1.45
N PRO A 68 9.54 -13.61 1.13
CA PRO A 68 8.62 -14.75 1.07
C PRO A 68 8.12 -15.21 2.44
N LYS A 69 8.87 -14.95 3.52
CA LYS A 69 8.54 -15.40 4.87
C LYS A 69 7.72 -14.39 5.67
N PHE A 70 8.19 -13.15 5.73
CA PHE A 70 7.65 -12.11 6.61
C PHE A 70 6.84 -11.05 5.85
N GLY A 71 6.95 -11.01 4.52
CA GLY A 71 6.24 -10.06 3.67
C GLY A 71 7.14 -8.91 3.18
N LEU A 72 6.64 -8.19 2.18
CA LEU A 72 7.40 -7.16 1.46
C LEU A 72 7.78 -5.97 2.35
N GLU A 73 6.86 -5.52 3.20
CA GLU A 73 7.11 -4.36 4.08
C GLU A 73 8.23 -4.66 5.08
N VAL A 74 8.22 -5.84 5.72
CA VAL A 74 9.32 -6.26 6.61
C VAL A 74 10.64 -6.39 5.85
N ALA A 75 10.61 -6.93 4.62
CA ALA A 75 11.82 -7.04 3.81
C ALA A 75 12.41 -5.66 3.48
N VAL A 76 11.59 -4.72 3.00
CA VAL A 76 12.01 -3.35 2.68
C VAL A 76 12.54 -2.62 3.91
N ASP A 77 11.89 -2.82 5.05
CA ASP A 77 12.21 -2.10 6.27
C ASP A 77 13.47 -2.62 6.99
N ASP A 78 13.68 -3.94 7.00
CA ASP A 78 14.62 -4.59 7.91
C ASP A 78 15.75 -5.36 7.21
N TYR A 79 15.84 -5.34 5.87
CA TYR A 79 16.86 -6.13 5.16
C TYR A 79 18.29 -5.80 5.59
N HIS A 80 18.62 -4.51 5.78
CA HIS A 80 19.97 -4.06 6.15
C HIS A 80 20.36 -4.60 7.53
N LEU A 81 19.42 -4.61 8.48
CA LEU A 81 19.62 -5.20 9.80
C LEU A 81 19.78 -6.73 9.73
N PHE A 82 18.95 -7.38 8.91
CA PHE A 82 18.98 -8.84 8.74
C PHE A 82 20.27 -9.29 8.04
N ALA A 83 20.78 -8.51 7.10
CA ALA A 83 22.03 -8.76 6.40
C ALA A 83 23.19 -8.85 7.41
N THR A 84 23.37 -7.83 8.24
CA THR A 84 24.45 -7.77 9.24
C THR A 84 24.28 -8.80 10.36
N ASN A 85 23.04 -9.03 10.83
CA ASN A 85 22.81 -9.85 12.00
C ASN A 85 22.66 -11.35 11.70
N PHE A 86 22.26 -11.71 10.47
CA PHE A 86 22.01 -13.10 10.10
C PHE A 86 22.83 -13.52 8.88
N VAL A 87 22.71 -12.82 7.75
CA VAL A 87 23.38 -13.23 6.49
C VAL A 87 24.91 -13.25 6.65
N LYS A 88 25.49 -12.22 7.26
CA LYS A 88 26.94 -12.14 7.46
C LYS A 88 27.48 -13.03 8.59
N ARG A 89 26.64 -13.39 9.57
CA ARG A 89 27.09 -14.06 10.80
C ARG A 89 26.80 -15.54 10.84
N GLU A 90 25.60 -15.92 10.40
CA GLU A 90 25.08 -17.28 10.55
C GLU A 90 25.26 -18.09 9.26
N LEU A 91 25.28 -17.42 8.10
CA LEU A 91 25.52 -18.08 6.82
C LEU A 91 27.01 -18.05 6.51
N THR A 92 27.74 -19.07 6.96
CA THR A 92 29.20 -19.15 6.83
C THR A 92 29.65 -20.30 5.92
N GLY A 93 30.86 -20.19 5.36
CA GLY A 93 31.47 -21.20 4.50
C GLY A 93 30.98 -21.15 3.05
N ASP A 94 31.45 -22.09 2.24
CA ASP A 94 31.13 -22.17 0.81
C ASP A 94 29.73 -22.72 0.55
N THR A 95 29.13 -23.39 1.54
CA THR A 95 27.74 -23.84 1.48
C THR A 95 27.05 -23.63 2.82
N TRP A 96 25.75 -23.31 2.79
CA TRP A 96 24.92 -23.20 3.98
C TRP A 96 23.51 -23.73 3.70
N THR A 97 22.78 -24.05 4.76
CA THR A 97 21.38 -24.46 4.67
C THR A 97 20.60 -23.97 5.88
N VAL A 98 19.46 -23.34 5.66
CA VAL A 98 18.56 -22.86 6.73
C VAL A 98 17.13 -23.28 6.45
N ARG A 99 16.38 -23.66 7.49
CA ARG A 99 14.94 -23.88 7.34
C ARG A 99 14.24 -22.53 7.40
N SER A 100 13.18 -22.38 6.62
CA SER A 100 12.38 -21.16 6.62
C SER A 100 11.93 -20.81 8.03
N GLN A 101 11.49 -21.77 8.84
CA GLN A 101 11.08 -21.54 10.23
C GLN A 101 12.17 -20.94 11.14
N ASP A 102 13.46 -21.19 10.85
CA ASP A 102 14.58 -20.77 11.69
C ASP A 102 14.98 -19.30 11.46
N LEU A 103 14.57 -18.70 10.33
CA LEU A 103 14.75 -17.27 10.07
C LEU A 103 14.01 -16.45 11.15
N LYS A 104 14.61 -15.41 11.71
CA LYS A 104 13.94 -14.54 12.70
C LYS A 104 14.12 -13.08 12.32
N ALA A 105 13.01 -12.37 12.13
CA ALA A 105 13.00 -10.91 11.94
C ALA A 105 12.74 -10.16 13.26
N ASP A 106 12.18 -10.84 14.27
CA ASP A 106 11.72 -10.19 15.49
C ASP A 106 12.86 -9.67 16.37
N GLY A 107 12.76 -8.38 16.70
CA GLY A 107 13.67 -7.70 17.61
C GLY A 107 15.01 -7.33 17.00
N LEU A 108 15.18 -7.38 15.67
CA LEU A 108 16.39 -6.88 15.00
C LEU A 108 16.69 -5.42 15.38
N ARG A 109 15.66 -4.59 15.39
CA ARG A 109 15.76 -3.15 15.73
C ARG A 109 16.15 -2.89 17.19
N THR A 110 15.76 -3.75 18.12
CA THR A 110 15.91 -3.49 19.56
C THR A 110 17.06 -4.26 20.19
N LYS A 111 17.23 -5.55 19.84
CA LYS A 111 18.28 -6.40 20.43
C LYS A 111 19.69 -5.98 20.05
N PHE A 112 19.84 -5.30 18.92
CA PHE A 112 21.13 -4.96 18.33
C PHE A 112 21.23 -3.47 17.96
N ALA A 113 20.47 -2.60 18.63
CA ALA A 113 20.43 -1.15 18.35
C ALA A 113 21.80 -0.44 18.48
N HIS A 114 22.76 -1.05 19.19
CA HIS A 114 24.10 -0.52 19.43
C HIS A 114 25.10 -0.78 18.28
N ARG A 115 24.68 -1.44 17.20
CA ARG A 115 25.56 -1.79 16.08
C ARG A 115 25.44 -0.78 14.95
N GLU A 116 26.51 -0.66 14.18
CA GLU A 116 26.49 -0.01 12.88
C GLU A 116 25.93 -0.98 11.82
N TYR A 117 25.14 -0.42 10.91
CA TYR A 117 24.48 -1.15 9.84
C TYR A 117 24.68 -0.41 8.53
N PRO A 118 24.66 -1.13 7.39
CA PRO A 118 24.50 -0.50 6.09
C PRO A 118 23.26 0.38 6.08
N GLU A 119 23.32 1.47 5.33
CA GLU A 119 22.18 2.35 5.14
C GLU A 119 21.03 1.61 4.45
N ASN A 120 19.79 1.92 4.86
CA ASN A 120 18.62 1.46 4.12
C ASN A 120 18.43 2.34 2.89
N THR A 121 18.68 1.79 1.71
CA THR A 121 18.56 2.45 0.41
C THR A 121 17.18 2.33 -0.21
N ALA A 122 16.20 1.73 0.48
CA ALA A 122 14.83 1.71 -0.01
C ALA A 122 14.27 3.14 -0.06
N PRO A 123 13.50 3.49 -1.10
CA PRO A 123 12.92 4.82 -1.23
C PRO A 123 12.03 5.14 -0.03
N SER A 124 12.23 6.33 0.51
CA SER A 124 11.33 6.95 1.46
C SER A 124 10.05 7.46 0.75
N PRO A 125 8.97 7.75 1.50
CA PRO A 125 7.74 8.26 0.91
C PRO A 125 7.94 9.52 0.04
N SER A 126 8.91 10.37 0.37
CA SER A 126 9.19 11.59 -0.40
C SER A 126 9.97 11.36 -1.71
N ASP A 127 10.62 10.20 -1.86
CA ASP A 127 11.53 9.95 -2.99
C ASP A 127 10.79 9.56 -4.27
N VAL A 128 9.51 9.18 -4.16
CA VAL A 128 8.69 8.78 -5.29
C VAL A 128 7.53 9.76 -5.45
N ASP A 129 7.47 10.39 -6.62
CA ASP A 129 6.39 11.29 -7.00
C ASP A 129 5.31 10.53 -7.79
N ILE A 130 4.08 10.55 -7.29
CA ILE A 130 2.93 9.90 -7.94
C ILE A 130 2.64 10.52 -9.31
N GLU A 131 2.93 11.80 -9.52
CA GLU A 131 2.56 12.51 -10.75
C GLU A 131 3.41 12.05 -11.94
N THR A 132 4.67 11.71 -11.69
CA THR A 132 5.63 11.34 -12.74
C THR A 132 5.97 9.85 -12.75
N ALA A 133 5.61 9.09 -11.72
CA ALA A 133 5.96 7.67 -11.62
C ALA A 133 5.28 6.80 -12.70
N ASP A 134 6.06 5.89 -13.31
CA ASP A 134 5.51 4.77 -14.07
C ASP A 134 4.97 3.70 -13.10
N ILE A 135 3.66 3.76 -12.83
CA ILE A 135 2.99 2.86 -11.87
C ILE A 135 3.11 1.37 -12.27
N ASP A 136 3.26 1.07 -13.56
CA ASP A 136 3.42 -0.31 -14.02
C ASP A 136 4.87 -0.79 -13.92
N GLY A 137 5.84 0.12 -14.01
CA GLY A 137 7.28 -0.11 -13.87
C GLY A 137 7.81 -0.14 -12.43
N LEU A 138 7.02 0.27 -11.42
CA LEU A 138 7.48 0.35 -10.03
C LEU A 138 8.08 -0.96 -9.50
N THR A 139 9.15 -0.84 -8.73
CA THR A 139 9.58 -1.85 -7.75
C THR A 139 8.58 -1.92 -6.59
N TYR A 140 8.61 -3.00 -5.79
CA TYR A 140 7.72 -3.05 -4.62
C TYR A 140 8.11 -2.04 -3.54
N ALA A 141 9.38 -1.68 -3.40
CA ALA A 141 9.80 -0.68 -2.44
C ALA A 141 9.22 0.70 -2.80
N GLU A 142 9.25 1.09 -4.08
CA GLU A 142 8.60 2.33 -4.53
C GLU A 142 7.08 2.27 -4.37
N GLU A 143 6.46 1.13 -4.68
CA GLU A 143 5.03 0.91 -4.45
C GLU A 143 4.65 1.03 -2.95
N ILE A 144 5.52 0.55 -2.05
CA ILE A 144 5.37 0.70 -0.58
C ILE A 144 5.59 2.16 -0.17
N ALA A 145 6.58 2.84 -0.71
CA ALA A 145 6.86 4.25 -0.42
C ALA A 145 5.66 5.15 -0.77
N LEU A 146 5.09 4.99 -1.98
CA LEU A 146 3.87 5.69 -2.38
C LEU A 146 2.67 5.32 -1.49
N ALA A 147 2.50 4.03 -1.17
CA ALA A 147 1.41 3.62 -0.29
C ALA A 147 1.51 4.23 1.11
N ARG A 148 2.73 4.44 1.62
CA ARG A 148 2.98 5.13 2.90
C ARG A 148 2.74 6.63 2.78
N ARG A 149 3.16 7.25 1.67
CA ARG A 149 2.94 8.69 1.40
C ARG A 149 1.45 9.04 1.45
N TYR A 150 0.62 8.14 0.95
CA TYR A 150 -0.82 8.35 0.79
C TYR A 150 -1.66 7.40 1.66
N ASP A 151 -1.18 6.96 2.83
CA ASP A 151 -1.87 5.94 3.66
C ASP A 151 -3.25 6.39 4.17
N ASP A 152 -3.46 7.70 4.27
CA ASP A 152 -4.71 8.35 4.65
C ASP A 152 -5.76 8.28 3.52
N ILE A 153 -5.35 8.54 2.27
CA ILE A 153 -6.24 8.66 1.11
C ILE A 153 -6.25 7.42 0.20
N LEU A 154 -5.27 6.51 0.31
CA LEU A 154 -5.18 5.33 -0.51
C LEU A 154 -5.98 4.16 0.09
N TRP A 155 -6.66 3.41 -0.77
CA TRP A 155 -7.34 2.19 -0.36
C TRP A 155 -6.35 1.09 0.06
N LYS A 156 -6.40 0.70 1.34
CA LYS A 156 -5.53 -0.35 1.92
C LYS A 156 -5.87 -1.77 1.45
N LYS A 157 -7.10 -1.99 0.97
CA LYS A 157 -7.56 -3.28 0.44
C LYS A 157 -7.66 -3.22 -1.08
N GLY A 158 -7.50 -4.37 -1.73
CA GLY A 158 -7.63 -4.50 -3.18
C GLY A 158 -6.30 -4.43 -3.91
N ASN A 159 -6.33 -4.00 -5.17
CA ASN A 159 -5.15 -3.90 -6.02
C ASN A 159 -4.45 -2.55 -5.79
N ARG A 160 -3.35 -2.55 -5.02
CA ARG A 160 -2.59 -1.34 -4.66
C ARG A 160 -2.16 -0.53 -5.88
N ARG A 161 -1.57 -1.14 -6.92
CA ARG A 161 -1.25 -0.45 -8.19
C ARG A 161 -2.47 0.13 -8.90
N GLY A 162 -3.60 -0.55 -8.82
CA GLY A 162 -4.87 -0.03 -9.35
C GLY A 162 -5.31 1.24 -8.62
N ASN A 163 -5.18 1.25 -7.30
CA ASN A 163 -5.49 2.41 -6.46
C ASN A 163 -4.52 3.57 -6.73
N LEU A 164 -3.22 3.29 -6.86
CA LEU A 164 -2.20 4.29 -7.21
C LEU A 164 -2.45 4.91 -8.60
N ARG A 165 -2.80 4.11 -9.61
CA ARG A 165 -3.17 4.63 -10.94
C ARG A 165 -4.37 5.55 -10.89
N ARG A 166 -5.38 5.21 -10.10
CA ARG A 166 -6.55 6.07 -9.92
C ARG A 166 -6.13 7.39 -9.30
N LEU A 167 -5.35 7.36 -8.22
CA LEU A 167 -4.84 8.55 -7.55
C LEU A 167 -4.01 9.44 -8.49
N GLN A 168 -3.11 8.84 -9.27
CA GLN A 168 -2.31 9.55 -10.28
C GLN A 168 -3.20 10.27 -11.30
N LYS A 169 -4.27 9.63 -11.79
CA LYS A 169 -5.21 10.28 -12.73
C LYS A 169 -5.96 11.46 -12.11
N ILE A 170 -6.27 11.39 -10.83
CA ILE A 170 -6.93 12.48 -10.08
C ILE A 170 -5.97 13.67 -9.98
N HIS A 171 -4.74 13.44 -9.50
CA HIS A 171 -3.72 14.48 -9.39
C HIS A 171 -3.40 15.13 -10.73
N ALA A 172 -3.35 14.33 -11.81
CA ALA A 172 -3.13 14.83 -13.16
C ALA A 172 -4.34 15.57 -13.77
N GLY A 173 -5.48 15.64 -13.08
CA GLY A 173 -6.74 16.21 -13.60
C GLY A 173 -7.37 15.40 -14.74
N ALA A 174 -6.85 14.20 -15.02
CA ALA A 174 -7.38 13.31 -16.06
C ALA A 174 -8.64 12.54 -15.61
N LEU A 175 -8.92 12.54 -14.31
CA LEU A 175 -10.12 11.98 -13.71
C LEU A 175 -10.60 12.94 -12.62
N ASP A 176 -11.83 13.45 -12.76
CA ASP A 176 -12.52 14.14 -11.67
C ASP A 176 -13.46 13.16 -10.95
N PRO A 177 -13.18 12.79 -9.68
CA PRO A 177 -14.06 11.92 -8.91
C PRO A 177 -15.43 12.52 -8.61
N ALA A 178 -15.58 13.85 -8.66
CA ALA A 178 -16.83 14.53 -8.42
C ALA A 178 -17.85 14.27 -9.54
N ASP A 179 -17.38 14.09 -10.78
CA ASP A 179 -18.20 13.85 -11.96
C ASP A 179 -18.62 12.38 -12.11
N GLU A 180 -17.98 11.47 -11.37
CA GLU A 180 -18.31 10.05 -11.45
C GLU A 180 -19.75 9.77 -11.00
N PRO A 181 -20.51 8.93 -11.72
CA PRO A 181 -21.87 8.61 -11.33
C PRO A 181 -21.90 7.86 -10.00
N VAL A 182 -22.97 8.07 -9.22
CA VAL A 182 -23.13 7.38 -7.93
C VAL A 182 -23.08 5.86 -8.11
N SER A 183 -22.12 5.24 -7.43
CA SER A 183 -21.95 3.79 -7.44
C SER A 183 -22.80 3.12 -6.35
N LYS A 184 -23.89 2.46 -6.77
CA LYS A 184 -24.73 1.65 -5.87
C LYS A 184 -23.94 0.56 -5.15
N GLN A 185 -22.98 -0.05 -5.84
CA GLN A 185 -22.08 -1.04 -5.26
C GLN A 185 -21.21 -0.43 -4.17
N TRP A 186 -20.62 0.74 -4.43
CA TRP A 186 -19.78 1.43 -3.45
C TRP A 186 -20.59 1.83 -2.21
N ILE A 187 -21.77 2.43 -2.39
CA ILE A 187 -22.70 2.75 -1.30
C ILE A 187 -22.99 1.50 -0.45
N ALA A 188 -23.29 0.37 -1.11
CA ALA A 188 -23.61 -0.88 -0.44
C ALA A 188 -22.46 -1.43 0.39
N THR A 189 -21.23 -1.35 -0.13
CA THR A 189 -20.02 -1.88 0.50
C THR A 189 -19.50 -1.00 1.63
N HIS A 190 -19.59 0.32 1.50
CA HIS A 190 -18.80 1.22 2.34
C HIS A 190 -19.61 2.01 3.38
N LEU A 191 -20.89 2.30 3.12
CA LEU A 191 -21.65 3.18 4.00
C LEU A 191 -22.38 2.45 5.14
N GLY A 192 -22.55 1.12 5.04
CA GLY A 192 -23.14 0.31 6.11
C GLY A 192 -24.58 0.71 6.46
N LEU A 193 -25.38 1.08 5.45
CA LEU A 193 -26.74 1.62 5.59
C LEU A 193 -27.82 0.54 5.39
N THR A 194 -29.07 0.89 5.73
CA THR A 194 -30.26 0.07 5.41
C THR A 194 -30.53 0.07 3.90
N ALA A 195 -31.29 -0.91 3.39
CA ALA A 195 -31.62 -0.97 1.96
C ALA A 195 -32.40 0.26 1.48
N ALA A 196 -33.31 0.79 2.31
CA ALA A 196 -34.09 2.00 2.00
C ALA A 196 -33.18 3.24 1.90
N ALA A 197 -32.31 3.47 2.89
CA ALA A 197 -31.37 4.58 2.85
C ALA A 197 -30.40 4.51 1.66
N LYS A 198 -29.90 3.31 1.32
CA LYS A 198 -29.05 3.11 0.13
C LYS A 198 -29.77 3.50 -1.16
N ARG A 199 -31.06 3.14 -1.27
CA ARG A 199 -31.89 3.47 -2.44
C ARG A 199 -32.13 4.97 -2.52
N ALA A 200 -32.52 5.60 -1.41
CA ALA A 200 -32.75 7.04 -1.34
C ALA A 200 -31.51 7.84 -1.80
N LEU A 201 -30.31 7.49 -1.32
CA LEU A 201 -29.07 8.14 -1.77
C LEU A 201 -28.80 7.94 -3.26
N ALA A 202 -28.97 6.72 -3.77
CA ALA A 202 -28.70 6.40 -5.16
C ALA A 202 -29.73 6.97 -6.16
N GLU A 203 -30.91 7.37 -5.67
CA GLU A 203 -31.96 8.03 -6.47
C GLU A 203 -31.85 9.55 -6.39
N LYS A 204 -31.44 10.09 -5.23
CA LYS A 204 -31.33 11.53 -5.01
C LYS A 204 -30.13 12.17 -5.72
N PHE A 205 -28.99 11.50 -5.72
CA PHE A 205 -27.73 12.05 -6.22
C PHE A 205 -27.33 11.39 -7.53
N LYS A 206 -26.93 12.20 -8.50
CA LYS A 206 -26.46 11.74 -9.80
C LYS A 206 -24.97 11.43 -9.76
N THR A 207 -24.18 12.29 -9.11
CA THR A 207 -22.73 12.15 -9.04
C THR A 207 -22.22 11.92 -7.61
N MET A 208 -21.01 11.35 -7.52
CA MET A 208 -20.31 11.17 -6.25
C MET A 208 -19.97 12.53 -5.61
N GLY A 209 -19.72 13.57 -6.41
CA GLY A 209 -19.51 14.94 -5.93
C GLY A 209 -20.71 15.50 -5.19
N GLU A 210 -21.91 15.39 -5.77
CA GLU A 210 -23.16 15.83 -5.13
C GLU A 210 -23.41 15.08 -3.81
N LEU A 211 -23.24 13.75 -3.82
CA LEU A 211 -23.42 12.92 -2.64
C LEU A 211 -22.43 13.27 -1.53
N ALA A 212 -21.14 13.37 -1.86
CA ALA A 212 -20.09 13.64 -0.89
C ALA A 212 -20.19 15.06 -0.33
N GLY A 213 -20.45 16.05 -1.19
CA GLY A 213 -20.65 17.43 -0.79
C GLY A 213 -21.80 17.55 0.21
N TRP A 214 -22.94 16.91 -0.08
CA TRP A 214 -24.07 16.86 0.84
C TRP A 214 -23.71 16.16 2.16
N VAL A 215 -23.15 14.95 2.13
CA VAL A 215 -22.82 14.20 3.36
C VAL A 215 -21.85 14.97 4.27
N LEU A 216 -20.87 15.66 3.69
CA LEU A 216 -19.76 16.25 4.42
C LEU A 216 -19.97 17.71 4.83
N TYR A 217 -20.77 18.45 4.07
CA TYR A 217 -20.90 19.90 4.27
C TYR A 217 -22.33 20.37 4.51
N ALA A 218 -23.36 19.56 4.21
CA ALA A 218 -24.73 19.98 4.49
C ALA A 218 -25.00 20.07 6.00
N THR A 219 -25.71 21.12 6.38
CA THR A 219 -26.13 21.41 7.75
C THR A 219 -27.03 20.30 8.30
N THR A 220 -28.00 19.87 7.51
CA THR A 220 -28.98 18.83 7.87
C THR A 220 -29.03 17.72 6.83
N LEU A 221 -28.89 16.47 7.29
CA LEU A 221 -29.02 15.28 6.44
C LEU A 221 -30.37 14.57 6.59
N SER A 222 -31.09 14.85 7.68
CA SER A 222 -32.32 14.15 8.04
C SER A 222 -33.55 14.54 7.22
N ASP A 223 -33.42 15.56 6.37
CA ASP A 223 -34.49 16.04 5.50
C ASP A 223 -34.73 15.10 4.31
N LEU A 224 -33.77 14.22 4.01
CA LEU A 224 -33.95 13.19 2.99
C LEU A 224 -34.72 11.99 3.56
N GLU A 225 -35.79 11.59 2.86
CA GLU A 225 -36.61 10.45 3.27
C GLU A 225 -35.75 9.19 3.50
N HIS A 226 -36.04 8.47 4.59
CA HIS A 226 -35.29 7.30 5.07
C HIS A 226 -33.89 7.58 5.64
N ILE A 227 -33.49 8.85 5.80
CA ILE A 227 -32.29 9.26 6.53
C ILE A 227 -32.72 9.85 7.88
N GLY A 228 -32.77 9.03 8.93
CA GLY A 228 -32.93 9.53 10.30
C GLY A 228 -31.62 10.00 10.92
N GLU A 229 -31.67 10.59 12.13
CA GLU A 229 -30.48 11.07 12.88
C GLU A 229 -29.36 10.02 12.98
N THR A 230 -29.68 8.79 13.39
CA THR A 230 -28.68 7.70 13.48
C THR A 230 -28.04 7.38 12.13
N THR A 231 -28.77 7.55 11.03
CA THR A 231 -28.25 7.32 9.67
C THR A 231 -27.36 8.50 9.24
N ALA A 232 -27.77 9.72 9.58
CA ALA A 232 -26.97 10.93 9.35
C ALA A 232 -25.64 10.90 10.11
N GLU A 233 -25.64 10.54 11.39
CA GLU A 233 -24.42 10.36 12.19
C GLU A 233 -23.50 9.31 11.56
N ARG A 234 -24.06 8.17 11.12
CA ARG A 234 -23.30 7.12 10.44
C ARG A 234 -22.72 7.61 9.11
N LEU A 235 -23.44 8.42 8.34
CA LEU A 235 -22.93 9.01 7.10
C LEU A 235 -21.74 9.94 7.38
N ARG A 236 -21.86 10.84 8.37
CA ARG A 236 -20.78 11.74 8.78
C ARG A 236 -19.55 10.97 9.31
N SER A 237 -19.76 9.88 10.03
CA SER A 237 -18.68 9.03 10.51
C SER A 237 -17.93 8.29 9.39
N ARG A 238 -18.40 8.36 8.13
CA ARG A 238 -17.77 7.76 6.95
C ARG A 238 -16.96 8.75 6.11
N ARG A 239 -16.60 9.91 6.68
CA ARG A 239 -15.76 10.91 6.02
C ARG A 239 -14.49 10.33 5.40
N ASP A 240 -13.80 9.45 6.11
CA ASP A 240 -12.57 8.80 5.62
C ASP A 240 -12.80 8.01 4.33
N VAL A 241 -13.97 7.40 4.18
CA VAL A 241 -14.34 6.63 3.00
C VAL A 241 -14.52 7.54 1.79
N PHE A 242 -15.14 8.71 1.98
CA PHE A 242 -15.27 9.71 0.92
C PHE A 242 -13.91 10.28 0.53
N ILE A 243 -13.09 10.71 1.50
CA ILE A 243 -11.73 11.20 1.24
C ILE A 243 -10.92 10.19 0.41
N ARG A 244 -11.02 8.89 0.71
CA ARG A 244 -10.35 7.83 -0.07
C ARG A 244 -10.93 7.60 -1.47
N TRP A 245 -12.23 7.83 -1.67
CA TRP A 245 -12.83 7.76 -3.01
C TRP A 245 -12.29 8.89 -3.90
N PHE A 246 -12.21 10.08 -3.32
CA PHE A 246 -11.78 11.31 -3.98
C PHE A 246 -10.26 11.46 -4.07
N GLY A 247 -9.49 10.65 -3.35
CA GLY A 247 -8.03 10.76 -3.34
C GLY A 247 -7.55 12.05 -2.68
N GLY A 248 -8.27 12.55 -1.67
CA GLY A 248 -8.02 13.83 -1.03
C GLY A 248 -9.32 14.52 -0.63
N GLU A 249 -9.28 15.34 0.42
CA GLU A 249 -10.44 16.14 0.80
C GLU A 249 -10.62 17.34 -0.15
N GLU A 250 -9.52 17.86 -0.68
CA GLU A 250 -9.44 18.98 -1.61
C GLU A 250 -10.19 18.74 -2.93
N TYR A 251 -10.43 17.48 -3.30
CA TYR A 251 -11.19 17.12 -4.49
C TYR A 251 -12.69 16.97 -4.23
N ILE A 252 -13.15 17.13 -2.98
CA ILE A 252 -14.57 17.03 -2.62
C ILE A 252 -15.21 18.42 -2.79
N PRO A 253 -16.24 18.56 -3.64
CA PRO A 253 -16.96 19.82 -3.77
C PRO A 253 -17.60 20.24 -2.45
N ARG A 254 -17.49 21.53 -2.10
CA ARG A 254 -18.26 22.09 -1.00
C ARG A 254 -19.72 22.22 -1.41
N CYS A 255 -20.61 21.96 -0.46
CA CYS A 255 -22.03 22.25 -0.65
C CYS A 255 -22.28 23.71 -0.22
N ASP A 256 -22.71 24.56 -1.15
CA ASP A 256 -23.19 25.90 -0.83
C ASP A 256 -24.67 25.81 -0.40
N ASP A 257 -24.90 25.44 0.87
CA ASP A 257 -26.25 25.42 1.47
C ASP A 257 -26.93 26.81 1.45
N ASP A 258 -26.15 27.89 1.31
CA ASP A 258 -26.64 29.27 1.30
C ASP A 258 -27.46 29.66 0.05
N GLN A 259 -27.47 28.83 -1.01
CA GLN A 259 -28.30 29.12 -2.19
C GLN A 259 -29.75 28.60 -2.07
N GLN A 260 -30.06 27.66 -1.16
CA GLN A 260 -31.44 27.21 -0.97
C GLN A 260 -32.30 28.17 -0.12
N THR A 261 -31.68 29.04 0.68
CA THR A 261 -32.38 30.03 1.50
C THR A 261 -32.91 31.22 0.71
N LEU A 262 -32.41 31.47 -0.52
CA LEU A 262 -32.80 32.62 -1.36
C LEU A 262 -33.93 32.33 -2.35
N SER A 263 -34.25 31.07 -2.64
CA SER A 263 -35.36 30.69 -3.54
C SER A 263 -36.73 30.57 -2.85
N GLY A 264 -36.80 30.84 -1.54
CA GLY A 264 -38.00 30.68 -0.71
C GLY A 264 -38.79 31.94 -0.40
N GLN A 265 -38.68 33.02 -1.18
CA GLN A 265 -39.59 34.17 -1.04
C GLN A 265 -40.76 34.08 -2.03
N PRO A 266 -42.01 33.88 -1.56
CA PRO A 266 -43.18 34.15 -2.37
C PRO A 266 -43.33 35.67 -2.52
N GLY A 267 -43.10 36.17 -3.73
CA GLY A 267 -43.48 37.52 -4.13
C GLY A 267 -45.00 37.67 -4.07
N ARG A 268 -45.44 38.71 -3.37
CA ARG A 268 -46.83 39.16 -3.23
C ARG A 268 -47.51 39.45 -4.56
#